data_AF-A0A9D8S3X8-F1
#
_entry.id   AF-A0A9D8S3X8-F1
#
_cell.length_a   1.000
_cell.length_b   1.000
_cell.length_c   1.000
_cell.angle_alpha   90.00
_cell.angle_beta   90.00
_cell.angle_gamma   90.00
#
_symmetry.space_group_name_H-M   'P 1'
#
loop_
_entity.id
_entity.type
_entity.pdbx_description
1 polymer ?
#
loop_
_entity_poly.entity_id
_entity_poly.type
_entity_poly.pdbx_seq_one_letter_code
_entity_poly.pdbx_strand_id
1 'polypeptide(L)'
;MALKNLTKKIYDTTLNLASKPNALTWLFAISFIESSFFPIPPDIMVIPMVLATPKQAYKIAGVATLASVLGGYFGYFIGVYGFELIARPLLEFYGYMANFTKFENYYHEYGAWIVFGAGI
;
A
#
# COMPACT_ATOMS: atom_id res chain seq x y z
N MET A 1 16.81 -7.43 18.64
CA MET A 1 18.05 -7.05 17.94
C MET A 1 17.94 -7.26 16.42
N ALA A 2 17.40 -8.39 15.93
CA ALA A 2 17.27 -8.68 14.49
C ALA A 2 16.37 -7.68 13.69
N LEU A 3 15.24 -7.25 14.25
CA LEU A 3 14.30 -6.31 13.60
C LEU A 3 14.92 -4.93 13.33
N LYS A 4 15.78 -4.46 14.24
CA LYS A 4 16.52 -3.18 14.12
C LYS A 4 17.54 -3.21 12.97
N ASN A 5 18.12 -4.37 12.69
CA ASN A 5 19.07 -4.54 11.59
C ASN A 5 18.38 -4.67 10.23
N LEU A 6 17.20 -5.30 10.19
CA LEU A 6 16.43 -5.47 8.96
C LEU A 6 15.86 -4.12 8.47
N THR A 7 15.24 -3.35 9.36
CA THR A 7 14.70 -2.02 9.06
C THR A 7 15.78 -1.06 8.58
N LYS A 8 16.94 -1.05 9.25
CA LYS A 8 18.11 -0.27 8.82
C LYS A 8 18.64 -0.71 7.45
N LYS A 9 18.73 -2.02 7.20
CA LYS A 9 19.20 -2.55 5.91
C LYS A 9 18.25 -2.17 4.76
N ILE A 10 16.94 -2.25 4.99
CA ILE A 10 15.93 -1.81 4.02
C ILE A 10 16.06 -0.30 3.78
N TYR A 11 16.18 0.49 4.85
CA TYR A 11 16.38 1.94 4.76
C TYR A 11 17.63 2.31 3.95
N ASP A 12 18.80 1.75 4.29
CA ASP A 12 20.07 2.03 3.61
C ASP A 12 20.01 1.59 2.13
N THR A 13 19.31 0.49 1.84
CA THR A 13 19.11 -0.01 0.48
C THR A 13 18.22 0.94 -0.32
N THR A 14 17.10 1.36 0.25
CA THR A 14 16.17 2.32 -0.36
C THR A 14 16.83 3.68 -0.62
N LEU A 15 17.67 4.14 0.31
CA LEU A 15 18.45 5.37 0.16
C LEU A 15 19.49 5.24 -0.97
N ASN A 16 20.16 4.09 -1.07
CA ASN A 16 21.09 3.80 -2.17
C ASN A 16 20.35 3.76 -3.53
N LEU A 17 19.15 3.18 -3.57
CA LEU A 17 18.31 3.16 -4.78
C LEU A 17 17.88 4.57 -5.22
N ALA A 18 17.59 5.47 -4.27
CA ALA A 18 17.29 6.88 -4.55
C ALA A 18 18.47 7.63 -5.18
N SER A 19 19.70 7.13 -5.02
CA SER A 19 20.92 7.75 -5.54
C SER A 19 21.31 7.25 -6.94
N LYS A 20 20.61 6.25 -7.49
CA LYS A 20 20.90 5.64 -8.79
C LYS A 20 20.24 6.42 -9.95
N PRO A 21 20.79 6.33 -11.18
CA PRO A 21 20.18 6.97 -12.35
C PRO A 21 18.74 6.49 -12.63
N ASN A 22 18.40 5.28 -12.19
CA ASN A 22 17.06 4.69 -12.32
C ASN A 22 16.17 4.95 -11.08
N ALA A 23 16.47 5.97 -10.25
CA ALA A 23 15.74 6.22 -9.02
C ALA A 23 14.22 6.43 -9.23
N LEU A 24 13.82 7.06 -10.35
CA LEU A 24 12.39 7.25 -10.68
C LEU A 24 11.64 5.93 -10.91
N THR A 25 12.27 4.92 -11.53
CA THR A 25 11.61 3.61 -11.74
C THR A 25 11.49 2.84 -10.44
N TRP A 26 12.49 2.95 -9.56
CA TRP A 26 12.44 2.36 -8.22
C TRP A 26 11.37 3.02 -7.35
N LEU A 27 11.26 4.34 -7.42
CA LEU A 27 10.20 5.10 -6.74
C LEU A 27 8.81 4.63 -7.21
N PHE A 28 8.62 4.46 -8.53
CA PHE A 28 7.38 3.95 -9.09
C PHE A 28 7.05 2.55 -8.54
N ALA A 29 8.00 1.62 -8.59
CA ALA A 29 7.79 0.25 -8.10
C ALA A 29 7.46 0.21 -6.60
N ILE A 30 8.20 0.96 -5.77
CA ILE A 30 8.00 0.98 -4.31
C ILE A 30 6.66 1.63 -3.96
N SER A 31 6.31 2.76 -4.58
CA SER A 31 5.02 3.43 -4.36
C SER A 31 3.84 2.56 -4.79
N PHE A 32 3.97 1.83 -5.89
CA PHE A 32 2.96 0.88 -6.37
C PHE A 32 2.75 -0.28 -5.40
N ILE A 33 3.85 -0.90 -4.94
CA ILE A 33 3.81 -2.03 -4.01
C ILE A 33 3.23 -1.61 -2.66
N GLU A 34 3.63 -0.45 -2.13
CA GLU A 34 3.10 0.04 -0.87
C GLU A 34 1.59 0.29 -0.96
N SER A 35 1.13 0.96 -2.02
CA SER A 35 -0.31 1.20 -2.23
C SER A 35 -1.12 -0.08 -2.49
N SER A 36 -0.46 -1.19 -2.82
CA SER A 36 -1.13 -2.48 -3.05
C SER A 36 -1.17 -3.38 -1.81
N PHE A 37 -0.05 -3.53 -1.09
CA PHE A 37 0.13 -4.52 -0.02
C PHE A 37 1.00 -4.07 1.17
N PHE A 38 1.34 -2.78 1.23
CA PHE A 38 1.91 -2.11 2.40
C PHE A 38 3.13 -2.76 3.10
N PRO A 39 4.34 -2.76 2.49
CA PRO A 39 5.55 -3.10 3.25
C PRO A 39 6.49 -1.93 3.57
N ILE A 40 6.54 -0.83 2.79
CA ILE A 40 7.55 0.25 2.97
C ILE A 40 7.02 1.61 2.47
N PRO A 41 7.14 2.70 3.26
CA PRO A 41 6.73 4.05 2.83
C PRO A 41 7.67 4.65 1.75
N PRO A 42 7.14 5.11 0.60
CA PRO A 42 7.88 5.68 -0.52
C PRO A 42 8.50 7.03 -0.15
N ASP A 43 8.04 7.67 0.93
CA ASP A 43 8.57 8.93 1.46
C ASP A 43 10.09 8.86 1.70
N ILE A 44 10.59 7.69 2.10
CA ILE A 44 12.02 7.44 2.33
C ILE A 44 12.84 7.68 1.05
N MET A 45 12.25 7.48 -0.13
CA MET A 45 12.87 7.82 -1.43
C MET A 45 12.56 9.24 -1.88
N VAL A 46 11.33 9.70 -1.71
CA VAL A 46 10.90 11.03 -2.19
C VAL A 46 11.73 12.13 -1.55
N ILE A 47 11.94 12.08 -0.23
CA ILE A 47 12.68 13.10 0.53
C ILE A 47 14.10 13.33 -0.04
N PRO A 48 15.00 12.31 -0.11
CA PRO A 48 16.34 12.52 -0.63
C PRO A 48 16.37 12.88 -2.13
N MET A 49 15.45 12.36 -2.95
CA MET A 49 15.39 12.66 -4.39
C MET A 49 15.01 14.13 -4.65
N VAL A 50 14.03 14.65 -3.91
CA VAL A 50 13.59 16.05 -3.99
C VAL A 50 14.69 16.98 -3.47
N LEU A 51 15.36 16.63 -2.37
CA LEU A 51 16.49 17.40 -1.85
C LEU A 51 17.69 17.44 -2.81
N ALA A 52 17.99 16.32 -3.49
CA ALA A 52 19.08 16.25 -4.47
C ALA A 52 18.76 17.00 -5.77
N THR A 53 17.49 16.99 -6.21
CA THR A 53 17.06 17.61 -7.47
C THR A 53 15.75 18.38 -7.32
N PRO A 54 15.73 19.53 -6.61
CA PRO A 54 14.50 20.26 -6.29
C PRO A 54 13.76 20.75 -7.54
N LYS A 55 14.48 21.04 -8.62
CA LYS A 55 13.90 21.41 -9.93
C LYS A 55 13.01 20.31 -10.52
N GLN A 56 13.17 19.05 -10.10
CA GLN A 56 12.40 17.90 -10.57
C GLN A 56 11.35 17.43 -9.56
N ALA A 57 11.11 18.17 -8.47
CA ALA A 57 10.20 17.76 -7.40
C ALA A 57 8.80 17.39 -7.89
N TYR A 58 8.23 18.19 -8.81
CA TYR A 58 6.92 17.90 -9.41
C TYR A 58 6.89 16.61 -10.22
N LYS A 59 8.00 16.26 -10.90
CA LYS A 59 8.10 15.01 -11.66
C LYS A 59 8.18 13.81 -10.70
N ILE A 60 8.96 13.93 -9.63
CA ILE A 60 9.09 12.89 -8.59
C ILE A 60 7.73 12.65 -7.93
N ALA A 61 7.06 13.71 -7.50
CA ALA A 61 5.72 13.65 -6.91
C ALA A 61 4.70 13.06 -7.89
N GLY A 62 4.69 13.49 -9.16
CA GLY A 62 3.78 12.97 -10.18
C GLY A 62 3.98 11.48 -10.46
N VAL A 63 5.21 10.98 -10.44
CA VAL A 63 5.50 9.56 -10.60
C VAL A 63 5.00 8.76 -9.40
N ALA A 64 5.22 9.25 -8.18
CA ALA A 64 4.75 8.61 -6.95
C ALA A 64 3.21 8.57 -6.87
N THR A 65 2.52 9.67 -7.22
CA THR A 65 1.05 9.71 -7.21
C THR A 65 0.45 8.78 -8.26
N LEU A 66 0.99 8.78 -9.48
CA LEU A 66 0.53 7.85 -10.53
C LEU A 66 0.75 6.39 -10.13
N ALA A 67 1.92 6.07 -9.58
CA ALA A 67 2.22 4.73 -9.08
C ALA A 67 1.25 4.33 -7.95
N SER A 68 0.95 5.26 -7.04
CA SER A 68 0.04 5.02 -5.92
C SER A 68 -1.40 4.77 -6.39
N VAL A 69 -1.92 5.58 -7.32
CA VAL A 69 -3.26 5.37 -7.90
C VAL A 69 -3.36 4.02 -8.61
N LEU A 70 -2.35 3.66 -9.39
CA LEU A 70 -2.29 2.36 -10.06
C LEU A 70 -2.19 1.20 -9.06
N GLY A 71 -1.40 1.37 -7.99
CA GLY A 71 -1.27 0.39 -6.90
C GLY A 71 -2.59 0.22 -6.15
N GLY A 72 -3.31 1.30 -5.87
CA GLY A 72 -4.64 1.24 -5.24
C GLY A 72 -5.66 0.53 -6.12
N TYR A 73 -5.64 0.76 -7.43
CA TYR A 73 -6.50 0.03 -8.38
C TYR A 73 -6.16 -1.46 -8.44
N PHE A 74 -4.86 -1.79 -8.41
CA PHE A 74 -4.40 -3.17 -8.34
C PHE A 74 -4.82 -3.84 -7.02
N GLY A 75 -4.62 -3.16 -5.88
CA GLY A 75 -5.06 -3.59 -4.56
C GLY A 75 -6.57 -3.83 -4.48
N TYR A 76 -7.38 -2.99 -5.13
CA TYR A 76 -8.82 -3.22 -5.25
C TYR A 76 -9.14 -4.54 -5.96
N PHE A 77 -8.49 -4.82 -7.09
CA PHE A 77 -8.67 -6.11 -7.78
C PHE A 77 -8.28 -7.29 -6.91
N ILE A 78 -7.15 -7.20 -6.23
CA ILE A 78 -6.72 -8.23 -5.29
C ILE A 78 -7.78 -8.45 -4.21
N GLY A 79 -8.38 -7.38 -3.68
CA GLY A 79 -9.47 -7.48 -2.71
C GLY A 79 -10.68 -8.25 -3.26
N VAL A 80 -11.13 -7.90 -4.47
CA VAL A 80 -12.28 -8.55 -5.13
C VAL A 80 -12.00 -10.03 -5.41
N TYR A 81 -10.87 -10.34 -6.04
CA TYR A 81 -10.51 -11.72 -6.37
C TYR A 81 -10.15 -12.54 -5.13
N GLY A 82 -9.46 -11.93 -4.16
CA GLY A 82 -9.12 -12.55 -2.89
C GLY A 82 -10.34 -12.88 -2.05
N PHE A 83 -11.39 -12.06 -2.12
CA PHE A 83 -12.66 -12.36 -1.48
C PHE A 83 -13.29 -13.64 -2.02
N GLU A 84 -13.46 -13.74 -3.34
CA GLU A 84 -14.06 -14.93 -3.96
C GLU A 84 -13.19 -16.19 -3.81
N LEU A 85 -11.86 -16.08 -3.95
CA LEU A 85 -10.96 -17.22 -3.95
C LEU A 85 -10.58 -17.72 -2.55
N ILE A 86 -10.54 -16.83 -1.55
CA ILE A 86 -10.04 -17.14 -0.20
C ILE A 86 -11.13 -16.92 0.83
N ALA A 87 -11.74 -15.73 0.88
CA ALA A 87 -12.67 -15.39 1.96
C ALA A 87 -13.96 -16.20 1.87
N ARG A 88 -14.55 -16.33 0.69
CA ARG A 88 -15.80 -17.07 0.48
C ARG A 88 -15.71 -18.56 0.84
N PRO A 89 -14.74 -19.35 0.33
CA PRO A 89 -14.62 -20.75 0.75
C PRO A 89 -14.28 -20.90 2.24
N LEU A 90 -13.54 -19.95 2.82
CA LEU A 90 -13.26 -19.96 4.26
C LEU A 90 -14.53 -19.67 5.09
N LEU A 91 -15.35 -18.69 4.68
CA LEU A 91 -16.60 -18.32 5.33
C LEU A 91 -17.66 -19.42 5.20
N GLU A 92 -17.74 -20.08 4.05
CA GLU A 92 -18.61 -21.24 3.83
C GLU A 92 -18.15 -22.43 4.68
N PHE A 93 -16.84 -22.71 4.74
CA PHE A 93 -16.28 -23.79 5.56
C PHE A 93 -16.57 -23.62 7.06
N TYR A 94 -16.47 -22.38 7.58
CA TYR A 94 -16.78 -22.08 8.98
C TYR A 94 -18.29 -21.81 9.25
N GLY A 95 -19.15 -21.82 8.22
CA GLY A 95 -20.59 -21.54 8.36
C GLY A 95 -20.92 -20.08 8.71
N TYR A 96 -19.99 -19.14 8.52
CA TYR A 96 -20.13 -17.74 8.92
C TYR A 96 -20.72 -16.82 7.85
N MET A 97 -21.21 -17.36 6.73
CA MET A 97 -21.84 -16.56 5.66
C MET A 97 -22.98 -15.67 6.18
N ALA A 98 -23.83 -16.16 7.09
CA ALA A 98 -24.92 -15.36 7.66
C ALA A 98 -24.42 -14.20 8.56
N ASN A 99 -23.28 -14.37 9.24
CA ASN A 99 -22.65 -13.32 10.04
C ASN A 99 -21.94 -12.31 9.14
N PHE A 100 -21.37 -12.76 8.03
CA PHE A 100 -20.78 -11.88 7.02
C PHE A 100 -21.86 -10.98 6.37
N THR A 101 -23.02 -11.51 5.99
CA THR A 101 -24.13 -10.69 5.46
C THR A 101 -24.67 -9.70 6.48
N LYS A 102 -24.71 -10.04 7.78
CA LYS A 102 -25.04 -9.06 8.84
C LYS A 102 -23.99 -7.96 8.94
N PHE A 103 -22.72 -8.31 8.84
CA PHE A 103 -21.62 -7.34 8.86
C PHE A 103 -21.64 -6.42 7.64
N GLU A 104 -21.95 -6.95 6.46
CA GLU A 104 -22.16 -6.19 5.23
C GLU A 104 -23.30 -5.17 5.39
N ASN A 105 -24.44 -5.57 5.95
CA ASN A 105 -25.55 -4.66 6.23
C ASN A 105 -25.16 -3.54 7.21
N TYR A 106 -24.39 -3.85 8.26
CA TYR A 106 -23.85 -2.80 9.14
C TYR A 106 -22.92 -1.86 8.39
N TYR A 107 -22.08 -2.37 7.49
CA TYR A 107 -21.23 -1.54 6.62
C TYR A 107 -22.06 -0.63 5.70
N HIS A 108 -23.19 -1.09 5.18
CA HIS A 108 -24.09 -0.26 4.38
C HIS A 108 -24.80 0.82 5.20
N GLU A 109 -25.18 0.51 6.45
CA GLU A 109 -25.92 1.42 7.32
C GLU A 109 -25.03 2.50 7.94
N TYR A 110 -23.83 2.14 8.41
CA TYR A 110 -22.93 3.05 9.12
C TYR A 110 -21.77 3.56 8.25
N GLY A 111 -21.51 2.92 7.10
CA GLY A 111 -20.57 3.39 6.09
C GLY A 111 -19.21 3.80 6.66
N ALA A 112 -18.84 5.06 6.44
CA ALA A 112 -17.56 5.63 6.87
C ALA A 112 -17.32 5.57 8.39
N TRP A 113 -18.37 5.52 9.22
CA TRP A 113 -18.24 5.51 10.68
C TRP A 113 -17.68 4.21 11.23
N ILE A 114 -17.99 3.06 10.61
CA ILE A 114 -17.41 1.77 11.01
C ILE A 114 -15.93 1.72 10.64
N VAL A 115 -15.57 2.22 9.45
CA VAL A 115 -14.16 2.30 9.01
C VAL A 115 -13.35 3.20 9.94
N PHE A 116 -13.94 4.33 10.36
CA PHE A 116 -13.31 5.25 11.29
C PHE A 116 -13.14 4.64 12.69
N GLY A 117 -14.14 3.90 13.19
CA GLY A 117 -14.09 3.19 14.47
C GLY A 117 -13.14 1.99 14.48
N ALA A 118 -12.92 1.34 13.34
CA ALA A 118 -11.93 0.27 13.19
C ALA A 118 -10.49 0.79 13.02
N GLY A 119 -10.33 2.05 12.59
CA GLY A 119 -9.04 2.71 12.37
C GLY A 119 -8.49 3.47 13.56
N ILE A 120 -9.30 3.74 14.60
CA ILE A 120 -8.88 4.23 15.92
C ILE A 120 -8.50 3.03 16.80
#